data_AF-A0A091RWY0-F1
#
_entry.id   AF-A0A091RWY0-F1
#
_cell.length_a   1.000
_cell.length_b   1.000
_cell.length_c   1.000
_cell.angle_alpha   90.00
_cell.angle_beta   90.00
_cell.angle_gamma   90.00
#
_symmetry.space_group_name_H-M   'P 1'
#
loop_
_entity.id
_entity.type
_entity.pdbx_description
1 polymer ?
#
loop_
_entity_poly.entity_id
_entity_poly.type
_entity_poly.pdbx_seq_one_letter_code
_entity_poly.pdbx_strand_id
1 'polypeptide(L)'
;EILQLTEMAIRKVLENYVQLPDWALEAIGATIDEERTSKSYGGEGRTTWWLSPFSFSSTNPPVTILQPSIAPGNCWPFQGAQGHAVIRLPEHIWPTAFTIWHISEAVSPSGEVSSAPKEFAVFVSLCKSL
;
A
#
# COMPACT_ATOMS: atom_id res chain seq x y z
N GLU A 1 -10.05 -23.98 30.30
CA GLU A 1 -8.71 -23.39 30.11
C GLU A 1 -8.36 -23.18 28.63
N ILE A 2 -8.26 -24.22 27.79
CA ILE A 2 -7.94 -24.08 26.34
C ILE A 2 -8.91 -23.14 25.61
N LEU A 3 -10.22 -23.26 25.86
CA LEU A 3 -11.22 -22.40 25.21
C LEU A 3 -11.02 -20.90 25.52
N GLN A 4 -10.65 -20.58 26.76
CA GLN A 4 -10.41 -19.20 27.20
C GLN A 4 -9.13 -18.63 26.58
N LEU A 5 -8.09 -19.45 26.45
CA LEU A 5 -6.86 -19.06 25.75
C LEU A 5 -7.12 -18.79 24.26
N THR A 6 -7.94 -19.63 23.62
CA THR A 6 -8.34 -19.44 22.21
C THR A 6 -9.16 -18.17 22.03
N GLU A 7 -10.15 -17.91 22.89
CA GLU A 7 -10.95 -16.67 22.83
C GLU A 7 -10.10 -15.43 23.06
N MET A 8 -9.17 -15.47 24.01
CA MET A 8 -8.23 -14.38 24.25
C MET A 8 -7.30 -14.14 23.05
N ALA A 9 -6.79 -15.22 22.44
CA ALA A 9 -5.92 -15.12 21.27
C ALA A 9 -6.67 -14.53 20.06
N ILE A 10 -7.89 -15.02 19.80
CA ILE A 10 -8.75 -14.49 18.73
C ILE A 10 -9.09 -13.02 19.00
N ARG A 11 -9.48 -12.68 20.22
CA ARG A 11 -9.79 -11.29 20.60
C ARG A 11 -8.61 -10.37 20.39
N LYS A 12 -7.40 -10.78 20.79
CA LYS A 12 -6.18 -9.98 20.61
C LYS A 12 -5.81 -9.80 19.13
N VAL A 13 -6.04 -10.82 18.30
CA VAL A 13 -5.87 -10.72 16.84
C VAL A 13 -6.90 -9.76 16.25
N LEU A 14 -8.16 -9.82 16.69
CA LEU A 14 -9.21 -8.91 16.25
C LEU A 14 -8.98 -7.48 16.73
N GLU A 15 -8.53 -7.27 17.97
CA GLU A 15 -8.18 -5.94 18.50
C GLU A 15 -7.08 -5.26 17.67
N ASN A 16 -6.07 -6.03 17.26
CA ASN A 16 -5.02 -5.54 16.35
C ASN A 16 -5.53 -5.21 14.94
N TYR A 17 -6.67 -5.77 14.52
CA TYR A 17 -7.23 -5.58 13.18
C TYR A 17 -8.41 -4.58 13.12
N VAL A 18 -9.06 -4.22 14.24
CA VAL A 18 -10.45 -3.69 14.20
C VAL A 18 -10.69 -2.35 14.92
N GLN A 19 -9.74 -1.75 15.66
CA GLN A 19 -10.12 -0.59 16.50
C GLN A 19 -9.91 0.82 15.89
N LEU A 20 -9.27 0.97 14.73
CA LEU A 20 -9.07 2.29 14.10
C LEU A 20 -9.58 2.31 12.66
N PRO A 21 -10.32 3.36 12.25
CA PRO A 21 -10.74 3.52 10.86
C PRO A 21 -9.52 3.73 9.95
N ASP A 22 -9.50 3.01 8.81
CA ASP A 22 -8.53 3.25 7.76
C ASP A 22 -8.98 4.44 6.89
N TRP A 23 -8.51 5.64 7.23
CA TRP A 23 -8.78 6.86 6.47
C TRP A 23 -8.10 6.90 5.09
N ALA A 24 -7.15 5.99 4.83
CA ALA A 24 -6.47 5.87 3.55
C ALA A 24 -7.17 4.88 2.60
N LEU A 25 -8.29 4.27 3.00
CA LEU A 25 -9.02 3.29 2.20
C LEU A 25 -9.67 3.96 0.96
N GLU A 26 -9.42 3.39 -0.23
CA GLU A 26 -9.97 3.90 -1.50
C GLU A 26 -11.50 3.93 -1.48
N ALA A 27 -12.13 2.89 -0.91
CA ALA A 27 -13.58 2.74 -0.88
C ALA A 27 -14.32 3.85 -0.11
N ILE A 28 -13.63 4.60 0.76
CA ILE A 28 -14.20 5.74 1.49
C ILE A 28 -13.74 7.10 0.93
N GLY A 29 -13.07 7.09 -0.24
CA GLY A 29 -12.71 8.31 -0.98
C GLY A 29 -11.27 8.77 -0.82
N ALA A 30 -10.38 7.98 -0.22
CA ALA A 30 -8.95 8.28 -0.28
C ALA A 30 -8.42 8.13 -1.71
N THR A 31 -7.50 9.00 -2.11
CA THR A 31 -6.95 9.02 -3.47
C THR A 31 -5.45 9.22 -3.48
N ILE A 32 -4.80 8.86 -4.59
CA ILE A 32 -3.38 9.15 -4.83
C ILE A 32 -3.22 10.48 -5.58
N ASP A 33 -2.29 11.31 -5.13
CA ASP A 33 -1.78 12.43 -5.90
C ASP A 33 -0.69 11.95 -6.86
N GLU A 34 -1.10 11.60 -8.09
CA GLU A 34 -0.23 11.01 -9.13
C GLU A 34 0.93 11.91 -9.57
N GLU A 35 0.77 13.24 -9.45
CA GLU A 35 1.82 14.20 -9.82
C GLU A 35 2.94 14.24 -8.79
N ARG A 36 2.60 14.07 -7.50
CA ARG A 36 3.53 14.08 -6.38
C ARG A 36 3.91 12.68 -5.89
N THR A 37 3.49 11.63 -6.59
CA THR A 37 3.82 10.23 -6.27
C THR A 37 4.90 9.73 -7.23
N SER A 38 5.78 8.87 -6.74
CA SER A 38 6.83 8.25 -7.57
C SER A 38 6.22 7.51 -8.76
N LYS A 39 6.97 7.35 -9.85
CA LYS A 39 6.49 6.59 -11.01
C LYS A 39 6.49 5.10 -10.71
N SER A 40 5.44 4.41 -11.15
CA SER A 40 5.41 2.95 -11.14
C SER A 40 6.59 2.38 -11.93
N TYR A 41 7.09 1.24 -11.46
CA TYR A 41 8.18 0.52 -12.10
C TYR A 41 7.87 0.26 -13.59
N GLY A 42 8.81 0.58 -14.48
CA GLY A 42 8.60 0.46 -15.93
C GLY A 42 7.79 1.58 -16.60
N GLY A 43 7.43 2.64 -15.86
CA GLY A 43 6.60 3.78 -16.32
C GLY A 43 7.19 4.70 -17.39
N GLU A 44 8.34 4.39 -17.98
CA GLU A 44 9.00 5.19 -19.03
C GLU A 44 8.72 4.66 -20.47
N GLY A 45 7.82 3.67 -20.61
CA GLY A 45 7.55 2.95 -21.86
C GLY A 45 6.41 3.49 -22.74
N ARG A 46 5.78 4.63 -22.42
CA ARG A 46 4.68 5.17 -23.25
C ARG A 46 5.13 5.67 -24.63
N THR A 47 6.42 5.60 -24.93
CA THR A 47 6.97 5.90 -26.27
C THR A 47 7.28 4.63 -27.08
N THR A 48 7.18 3.41 -26.52
CA THR A 48 7.54 2.15 -27.21
C THR A 48 6.41 1.11 -27.31
N TRP A 49 5.28 1.31 -26.63
CA TRP A 49 4.11 0.39 -26.65
C TRP A 49 3.48 0.17 -28.04
N TRP A 50 3.68 1.09 -28.98
CA TRP A 50 3.19 0.98 -30.36
C TRP A 50 4.18 0.24 -31.28
N LEU A 51 5.38 -0.10 -30.80
CA LEU A 51 6.43 -0.76 -31.58
C LEU A 51 6.71 -2.21 -31.14
N SER A 52 6.09 -2.70 -30.06
CA SER A 52 6.38 -4.03 -29.52
C SER A 52 5.10 -4.81 -29.22
N PRO A 53 4.77 -5.88 -29.96
CA PRO A 53 3.57 -6.70 -29.74
C PRO A 53 3.59 -7.52 -28.44
N PHE A 54 4.65 -7.42 -27.63
CA PHE A 54 4.85 -8.24 -26.42
C PHE A 54 5.02 -7.44 -25.11
N SER A 55 4.87 -6.12 -25.13
CA SER A 55 5.06 -5.30 -23.91
C SER A 55 3.76 -5.10 -23.12
N PHE A 56 3.20 -6.18 -22.59
CA PHE A 56 2.10 -6.13 -21.61
C PHE A 56 2.61 -6.50 -20.22
N SER A 57 3.42 -5.63 -19.62
CA SER A 57 3.64 -5.66 -18.17
C SER A 57 3.07 -4.38 -17.59
N SER A 58 1.75 -4.32 -17.46
CA SER A 58 1.11 -3.29 -16.65
C SER A 58 1.36 -3.63 -15.18
N THR A 59 2.39 -3.02 -14.59
CA THR A 59 2.55 -3.02 -13.13
C THR A 59 1.34 -2.36 -12.50
N ASN A 60 0.95 -2.82 -11.31
CA ASN A 60 -0.17 -2.19 -10.61
C ASN A 60 0.06 -0.68 -10.39
N PRO A 61 -0.99 0.14 -10.45
CA PRO A 61 -0.90 1.57 -10.17
C PRO A 61 -0.70 1.85 -8.67
N PRO A 62 -0.29 3.08 -8.30
CA PRO A 62 -0.12 3.46 -6.90
C PRO A 62 -1.38 3.29 -6.04
N VAL A 63 -2.58 3.46 -6.61
CA VAL A 63 -3.85 3.32 -5.89
C VAL A 63 -4.04 1.93 -5.25
N THR A 64 -3.33 0.91 -5.73
CA THR A 64 -3.35 -0.44 -5.14
C THR A 64 -2.96 -0.46 -3.67
N ILE A 65 -2.14 0.49 -3.18
CA ILE A 65 -1.78 0.56 -1.75
C ILE A 65 -2.94 0.99 -0.84
N LEU A 66 -4.02 1.52 -1.41
CA LEU A 66 -5.22 1.97 -0.69
C LEU A 66 -6.32 0.90 -0.66
N GLN A 67 -6.04 -0.29 -1.21
CA GLN A 67 -6.97 -1.42 -1.30
C GLN A 67 -6.65 -2.47 -0.23
N PRO A 68 -7.64 -3.23 0.28
CA PRO A 68 -7.43 -4.17 1.37
C PRO A 68 -6.71 -5.47 0.97
N SER A 69 -6.40 -5.67 -0.32
CA SER A 69 -5.80 -6.92 -0.81
C SER A 69 -4.29 -6.95 -0.54
N ILE A 70 -3.82 -8.00 0.12
CA ILE A 70 -2.39 -8.26 0.39
C ILE A 70 -1.89 -9.56 -0.26
N ALA A 71 -2.56 -10.01 -1.33
CA ALA A 71 -2.14 -11.22 -2.04
C ALA A 71 -0.77 -11.00 -2.73
N PRO A 72 0.05 -12.04 -2.91
CA PRO A 72 1.30 -11.92 -3.65
C PRO A 72 1.07 -11.31 -5.05
N GLY A 73 1.84 -10.27 -5.37
CA GLY A 73 1.69 -9.52 -6.62
C GLY A 73 0.67 -8.38 -6.59
N ASN A 74 -0.20 -8.30 -5.57
CA ASN A 74 -1.12 -7.17 -5.36
C ASN A 74 -0.43 -6.06 -4.56
N CYS A 75 0.63 -5.49 -5.13
CA CYS A 75 1.36 -4.36 -4.56
C CYS A 75 1.71 -3.36 -5.67
N TRP A 76 2.06 -2.13 -5.27
CA TRP A 76 2.57 -1.12 -6.19
C TRP A 76 4.10 -1.08 -6.15
N PRO A 77 4.79 -1.43 -7.25
CA PRO A 77 6.25 -1.32 -7.34
C PRO A 77 6.69 0.04 -7.91
N PHE A 78 7.79 0.58 -7.38
CA PHE A 78 8.52 1.72 -7.94
C PHE A 78 9.99 1.36 -8.23
N GLN A 79 10.67 2.19 -9.03
CA GLN A 79 12.07 1.95 -9.40
C GLN A 79 13.02 2.24 -8.24
N GLY A 80 13.91 1.28 -7.93
CA GLY A 80 14.96 1.46 -6.94
C GLY A 80 14.49 1.28 -5.49
N ALA A 81 15.30 1.76 -4.54
CA ALA A 81 15.07 1.58 -3.09
C ALA A 81 14.45 2.81 -2.41
N GLN A 82 14.26 3.91 -3.13
CA GLN A 82 13.72 5.17 -2.61
C GLN A 82 12.52 5.58 -3.45
N GLY A 83 11.41 5.84 -2.78
CA GLY A 83 10.15 6.24 -3.40
C GLY A 83 9.24 6.87 -2.36
N HIS A 84 8.15 7.46 -2.82
CA HIS A 84 7.13 8.06 -1.98
C HIS A 84 5.77 8.00 -2.65
N ALA A 85 4.73 7.88 -1.85
CA ALA A 85 3.34 8.03 -2.25
C ALA A 85 2.72 9.21 -1.50
N VAL A 86 1.91 9.99 -2.19
CA VAL A 86 1.16 11.08 -1.59
C VAL A 86 -0.32 10.73 -1.62
N ILE A 87 -0.87 10.47 -0.44
CA ILE A 87 -2.26 10.05 -0.24
C ILE A 87 -3.07 11.27 0.19
N ARG A 88 -4.19 11.51 -0.49
CA ARG A 88 -5.20 12.50 -0.10
C ARG A 88 -6.30 11.78 0.66
N LEU A 89 -6.49 12.14 1.92
CA LEU A 89 -7.54 11.60 2.76
C LEU A 89 -8.89 12.28 2.42
N PRO A 90 -10.02 11.57 2.57
CA PRO A 90 -11.34 12.12 2.28
C PRO A 90 -11.78 13.19 3.30
N GLU A 91 -11.14 13.23 4.46
CA GLU A 91 -11.45 14.17 5.54
C GLU A 91 -10.18 14.68 6.22
N HIS A 92 -10.29 15.85 6.84
CA HIS A 92 -9.23 16.38 7.70
C HIS A 92 -9.26 15.65 9.05
N ILE A 93 -8.21 14.87 9.30
CA ILE A 93 -8.03 14.11 10.55
C ILE A 93 -6.73 14.49 11.25
N TRP A 94 -6.62 14.05 12.50
CA TRP A 94 -5.36 14.03 13.25
C TRP A 94 -4.83 12.59 13.30
N PRO A 95 -3.86 12.20 12.44
CA PRO A 95 -3.37 10.83 12.40
C PRO A 95 -2.69 10.45 13.72
N THR A 96 -3.07 9.30 14.28
CA THR A 96 -2.51 8.78 15.54
C THR A 96 -1.65 7.53 15.33
N ALA A 97 -1.86 6.81 14.23
CA ALA A 97 -1.16 5.60 13.88
C ALA A 97 -1.10 5.43 12.36
N PHE A 98 -0.14 4.63 11.91
CA PHE A 98 0.04 4.24 10.51
C PHE A 98 0.26 2.74 10.45
N THR A 99 -0.29 2.10 9.42
CA THR A 99 -0.14 0.67 9.18
C THR A 99 0.47 0.45 7.82
N ILE A 100 1.47 -0.42 7.75
CA ILE A 100 2.07 -0.89 6.50
C ILE A 100 1.97 -2.42 6.47
N TRP A 101 1.53 -2.96 5.34
CA TRP A 101 1.43 -4.40 5.14
C TRP A 101 2.40 -4.85 4.06
N HIS A 102 2.98 -6.04 4.27
CA HIS A 102 3.73 -6.77 3.28
C HIS A 102 3.45 -8.26 3.46
N ILE A 103 3.55 -9.03 2.39
CA ILE A 103 3.46 -10.49 2.45
C ILE A 103 4.58 -11.06 3.35
N SER A 104 4.31 -12.22 3.95
CA SER A 104 5.33 -13.00 4.65
C SER A 104 6.12 -13.89 3.69
N GLU A 105 7.30 -14.33 4.12
CA GLU A 105 8.14 -15.27 3.38
C GLU A 105 7.38 -16.57 3.03
N ALA A 106 6.55 -17.05 3.97
CA ALA A 106 5.78 -18.28 3.82
C ALA A 106 4.77 -18.27 2.65
N VAL A 107 4.33 -17.08 2.21
CA VAL A 107 3.43 -16.92 1.06
C VAL A 107 4.11 -16.28 -0.14
N SER A 108 5.42 -16.00 -0.05
CA SER A 108 6.19 -15.43 -1.15
C SER A 108 6.52 -16.51 -2.20
N PRO A 109 6.16 -16.32 -3.48
CA PRO A 109 6.51 -17.28 -4.53
C PRO A 109 8.01 -17.49 -4.72
N SER A 110 8.83 -16.48 -4.40
CA SER A 110 10.30 -16.57 -4.45
C SER A 110 10.93 -17.05 -3.14
N GLY A 111 10.16 -17.13 -2.06
CA GLY A 111 10.70 -17.33 -0.71
C GLY A 111 11.49 -16.11 -0.20
N GLU A 112 11.38 -14.95 -0.84
CA GLU A 112 12.05 -13.71 -0.40
C GLU A 112 11.04 -12.58 -0.17
N VAL A 113 11.37 -11.68 0.75
CA VAL A 113 10.66 -10.42 1.01
C VAL A 113 11.60 -9.22 1.00
N SER A 114 12.71 -9.34 0.26
CA SER A 114 13.77 -8.33 0.17
C SER A 114 13.31 -6.99 -0.41
N SER A 115 12.18 -6.99 -1.15
CA SER A 115 11.51 -5.80 -1.67
C SER A 115 10.69 -5.02 -0.64
N ALA A 116 10.49 -5.55 0.57
CA ALA A 116 9.69 -4.89 1.59
C ALA A 116 10.34 -3.55 2.01
N PRO A 117 9.54 -2.48 2.22
CA PRO A 117 10.03 -1.24 2.79
C PRO A 117 10.65 -1.47 4.17
N LYS A 118 11.86 -0.96 4.39
CA LYS A 118 12.59 -1.11 5.66
C LYS A 118 12.50 0.15 6.52
N GLU A 119 12.88 1.27 5.93
CA GLU A 119 12.88 2.57 6.58
C GLU A 119 11.91 3.49 5.84
N PHE A 120 11.04 4.17 6.59
CA PHE A 120 10.11 5.14 6.04
C PHE A 120 9.90 6.29 7.02
N ALA A 121 9.46 7.42 6.48
CA ALA A 121 9.04 8.58 7.23
C ALA A 121 7.66 9.03 6.72
N VAL A 122 6.84 9.57 7.60
CA VAL A 122 5.52 10.09 7.26
C VAL A 122 5.51 11.60 7.48
N PHE A 123 5.04 12.33 6.47
CA PHE A 123 4.86 13.78 6.53
C PHE A 123 3.39 14.09 6.33
N VAL A 124 2.84 14.93 7.21
CA VAL A 124 1.44 15.35 7.16
C VAL A 124 1.40 16.81 6.72
N SER A 125 0.63 17.10 5.67
CA SER A 125 0.43 18.46 5.17
C SER A 125 -1.06 18.77 5.07
N LEU A 126 -1.46 19.96 5.49
CA LEU A 126 -2.81 20.45 5.23
C LEU A 126 -2.92 20.84 3.76
N CYS A 127 -3.85 20.21 3.05
CA CYS A 127 -4.25 20.67 1.73
C CYS A 127 -5.06 21.96 1.91
N LYS A 128 -4.51 23.10 1.47
CA LYS A 128 -5.28 24.33 1.41
C LYS A 128 -6.16 24.23 0.17
N SER A 129 -7.49 24.20 0.33
CA SER A 129 -8.39 24.48 -0.80
C SER A 129 -8.05 25.86 -1.35
N LEU A 130 -7.75 25.92 -2.65
CA LEU A 130 -7.66 27.16 -3.41
C LEU A 130 -9.04 27.80 -3.56
#